data_AF-A0A9E1XIW2-F1
#
_entry.id   AF-A0A9E1XIW2-F1
#
_cell.length_a   1.000
_cell.length_b   1.000
_cell.length_c   1.000
_cell.angle_alpha   90.00
_cell.angle_beta   90.00
_cell.angle_gamma   90.00
#
_symmetry.space_group_name_H-M   'P 1'
#
loop_
_entity.id
_entity.type
_entity.pdbx_description
1 polymer ?
#
loop_
_entity_poly.entity_id
_entity_poly.type
_entity_poly.pdbx_seq_one_letter_code
_entity_poly.pdbx_strand_id
1 'polypeptide(L)'
;MAATAGAEATEFRMLWHTQYVDRLTGVHATESANVQWVYDKLDVAIDDHGIEQSNQIYLDFAKPFLMTLGDSGVETLTNLKERGLKIGSLSDYGPWVPHNWRTSPFADLIDLPVYSSKSGMKNPNHKL
;
A
#
# COMPACT_ATOMS: atom_id res chain seq x y z
N MET A 1 -9.69 -8.31 -9.02
CA MET A 1 -8.36 -8.40 -9.66
C MET A 1 -8.35 -9.53 -10.67
N ALA A 2 -8.17 -10.82 -10.32
CA ALA A 2 -8.06 -11.95 -11.26
C ALA A 2 -8.97 -11.89 -12.51
N ALA A 3 -10.27 -11.60 -12.32
CA ALA A 3 -11.25 -11.52 -13.40
C ALA A 3 -10.96 -10.45 -14.46
N THR A 4 -10.16 -9.42 -14.16
CA THR A 4 -9.79 -8.35 -15.13
C THR A 4 -8.97 -8.87 -16.31
N ALA A 5 -8.32 -10.02 -16.17
CA ALA A 5 -7.60 -10.71 -17.25
C ALA A 5 -8.05 -12.18 -17.42
N GLY A 6 -9.19 -12.56 -16.85
CA GLY A 6 -9.69 -13.94 -16.92
C GLY A 6 -8.82 -14.99 -16.22
N ALA A 7 -8.00 -14.58 -15.25
CA ALA A 7 -7.16 -15.48 -14.46
C ALA A 7 -7.99 -16.30 -13.44
N GLU A 8 -7.50 -17.49 -13.07
CA GLU A 8 -8.10 -18.28 -12.00
C GLU A 8 -7.92 -17.60 -10.64
N ALA A 9 -9.02 -17.47 -9.88
CA ALA A 9 -9.06 -16.63 -8.70
C ALA A 9 -8.24 -17.19 -7.53
N THR A 10 -8.17 -18.51 -7.37
CA THR A 10 -7.45 -19.20 -6.31
C THR A 10 -5.94 -19.08 -6.49
N GLU A 11 -5.43 -19.32 -7.69
CA GLU A 11 -4.03 -19.19 -8.09
C GLU A 11 -3.57 -17.74 -7.99
N PHE A 12 -4.38 -16.80 -8.49
CA PHE A 12 -4.11 -15.37 -8.30
C PHE A 12 -3.99 -15.02 -6.81
N ARG A 13 -4.95 -15.48 -5.99
CA ARG A 13 -4.94 -15.21 -4.55
C ARG A 13 -3.72 -15.82 -3.85
N MET A 14 -3.34 -17.05 -4.23
CA MET A 14 -2.15 -17.69 -3.69
C MET A 14 -0.90 -16.87 -4.01
N LEU A 15 -0.68 -16.53 -5.28
CA LEU A 15 0.46 -15.72 -5.69
C LEU A 15 0.48 -14.34 -5.01
N TRP A 16 -0.67 -13.66 -4.97
CA TRP A 16 -0.83 -12.37 -4.28
C TRP A 16 -0.46 -12.44 -2.80
N HIS A 17 -0.76 -13.56 -2.14
CA HIS A 17 -0.36 -13.81 -0.77
C HIS A 17 1.12 -14.14 -0.65
N THR A 18 1.67 -14.98 -1.53
CA THR A 18 3.08 -15.38 -1.49
C THR A 18 4.02 -14.19 -1.61
N GLN A 19 3.70 -13.21 -2.46
CA GLN A 19 4.48 -11.99 -2.60
C GLN A 19 4.21 -10.93 -1.51
N TYR A 20 3.48 -11.24 -0.43
CA TYR A 20 3.08 -10.23 0.56
C TYR A 20 4.27 -9.43 1.12
N VAL A 21 5.39 -10.10 1.45
CA VAL A 21 6.59 -9.41 1.95
C VAL A 21 7.22 -8.53 0.89
N ASP A 22 7.30 -9.00 -0.35
CA ASP A 22 7.87 -8.26 -1.48
C ASP A 22 7.04 -6.99 -1.77
N ARG A 23 5.71 -7.12 -1.74
CA ARG A 23 4.78 -6.00 -1.88
C ARG A 23 4.97 -4.97 -0.76
N LEU A 24 5.16 -5.42 0.47
CA LEU A 24 5.39 -4.53 1.61
C LEU A 24 6.75 -3.84 1.56
N THR A 25 7.80 -4.54 1.13
CA THR A 25 9.18 -4.04 1.15
C THR A 25 9.56 -3.28 -0.11
N GLY A 26 8.65 -3.15 -1.08
CA GLY A 26 8.88 -2.33 -2.27
C GLY A 26 9.84 -2.98 -3.26
N VAL A 27 9.94 -4.32 -3.25
CA VAL A 27 10.66 -5.09 -4.29
C VAL A 27 10.15 -4.68 -5.67
N HIS A 28 8.85 -4.44 -5.79
CA HIS A 28 8.25 -3.74 -6.91
C HIS A 28 7.97 -2.29 -6.53
N ALA A 29 8.35 -1.36 -7.42
CA ALA A 29 8.29 0.08 -7.16
C ALA A 29 6.86 0.64 -7.12
N THR A 30 5.89 -0.05 -7.73
CA THR A 30 4.51 0.42 -7.88
C THR A 30 3.50 -0.70 -7.66
N GLU A 31 2.26 -0.34 -7.37
CA GLU A 31 1.18 -1.34 -7.24
C GLU A 31 0.90 -2.03 -8.58
N SER A 32 0.94 -1.28 -9.69
CA SER A 32 0.86 -1.85 -11.03
C SER A 32 1.90 -2.93 -11.27
N ALA A 33 3.13 -2.75 -10.78
CA ALA A 33 4.19 -3.76 -10.89
C ALA A 33 3.93 -4.98 -10.00
N ASN A 34 3.35 -4.82 -8.80
CA ASN A 34 2.90 -5.95 -7.96
C ASN A 34 1.82 -6.77 -8.68
N VAL A 35 0.87 -6.10 -9.33
CA VAL A 35 -0.23 -6.71 -10.07
C VAL A 35 0.28 -7.42 -11.32
N GLN A 36 1.10 -6.74 -12.13
CA GLN A 36 1.74 -7.31 -13.32
C GLN A 36 2.51 -8.58 -12.98
N TRP A 37 3.28 -8.58 -11.88
CA TRP A 37 4.04 -9.74 -11.46
C TRP A 37 3.16 -10.98 -11.24
N VAL A 38 1.94 -10.84 -10.72
CA VAL A 38 1.03 -12.00 -10.58
C VAL A 38 0.61 -12.53 -11.95
N TYR A 39 0.20 -11.66 -12.86
CA TYR A 39 -0.24 -12.07 -14.19
C TYR A 39 0.90 -12.72 -14.99
N ASP A 40 2.11 -12.20 -14.88
CA ASP A 40 3.33 -12.81 -15.45
C ASP A 40 3.56 -14.22 -14.88
N LYS A 41 3.33 -14.44 -13.59
CA LYS A 41 3.47 -15.77 -12.96
C LYS A 41 2.38 -16.75 -13.33
N LEU A 42 1.22 -16.26 -13.74
CA LEU A 42 0.10 -17.07 -14.23
C LEU A 42 0.17 -17.33 -15.74
N ASP A 43 1.15 -16.75 -16.44
CA ASP A 43 1.21 -16.75 -17.91
C ASP A 43 -0.09 -16.21 -18.56
N VAL A 44 -0.68 -15.20 -17.91
CA VAL A 44 -1.91 -14.54 -18.38
C VAL A 44 -1.55 -13.15 -18.89
N ALA A 45 -1.88 -12.89 -20.16
CA ALA A 45 -1.70 -11.57 -20.74
C ALA A 45 -2.68 -10.57 -20.11
N ILE A 46 -2.18 -9.39 -19.75
CA ILE A 46 -2.97 -8.26 -19.27
C ILE A 46 -2.46 -6.98 -19.92
N ASP A 47 -3.37 -6.07 -20.24
CA ASP A 47 -3.05 -4.75 -20.78
C ASP A 47 -3.08 -3.67 -19.67
N ASP A 48 -2.65 -2.45 -20.01
CA ASP A 48 -2.63 -1.33 -19.07
C ASP A 48 -4.02 -1.04 -18.46
N HIS A 49 -5.09 -1.25 -19.24
CA HIS A 49 -6.45 -1.05 -18.75
C HIS A 49 -6.84 -2.08 -17.69
N GLY A 50 -6.53 -3.36 -17.90
CA GLY A 50 -6.75 -4.43 -16.93
C GLY A 50 -5.92 -4.25 -15.66
N ILE A 51 -4.69 -3.78 -15.78
CA ILE A 51 -3.84 -3.43 -14.62
C ILE A 51 -4.49 -2.31 -13.81
N GLU A 52 -4.95 -1.24 -14.47
CA GLU A 52 -5.61 -0.12 -13.79
C GLU A 52 -6.91 -0.56 -13.11
N GLN A 53 -7.73 -1.39 -13.77
CA GLN A 53 -8.93 -1.96 -13.16
C GLN A 53 -8.58 -2.85 -11.95
N SER A 54 -7.52 -3.65 -12.03
CA SER A 54 -7.04 -4.46 -10.90
C SER A 54 -6.62 -3.59 -9.72
N ASN A 55 -5.84 -2.53 -9.97
CA ASN A 55 -5.44 -1.56 -8.97
C ASN A 55 -6.66 -0.89 -8.32
N GLN A 56 -7.64 -0.47 -9.12
CA GLN A 56 -8.86 0.17 -8.62
C GLN A 56 -9.66 -0.77 -7.71
N ILE A 57 -9.82 -2.04 -8.10
CA ILE A 57 -10.48 -3.05 -7.25
C ILE A 57 -9.75 -3.21 -5.91
N TYR A 58 -8.42 -3.25 -5.93
CA TYR A 58 -7.65 -3.35 -4.68
C TYR A 58 -7.76 -2.08 -3.84
N LEU A 59 -7.75 -0.91 -4.47
CA LEU A 59 -7.92 0.39 -3.81
C LEU A 59 -9.28 0.49 -3.12
N ASP A 60 -10.36 0.14 -3.81
CA ASP A 60 -11.71 0.18 -3.25
C ASP A 60 -11.86 -0.76 -2.06
N PHE A 61 -11.21 -1.93 -2.12
CA PHE A 61 -11.15 -2.86 -1.00
C PHE A 61 -10.32 -2.32 0.17
N ALA A 62 -9.14 -1.75 -0.10
CA ALA A 62 -8.17 -1.37 0.94
C ALA A 62 -8.49 -0.03 1.61
N LYS A 63 -9.10 0.90 0.87
CA LYS A 63 -9.33 2.29 1.30
C LYS A 63 -10.04 2.40 2.66
N PRO A 64 -11.15 1.68 2.94
CA PRO A 64 -11.83 1.80 4.24
C PRO A 64 -10.95 1.43 5.43
N PHE A 65 -9.98 0.54 5.24
CA PHE A 65 -9.13 0.00 6.30
C PHE A 65 -7.81 0.75 6.46
N LEU A 66 -7.24 1.22 5.35
CA LEU A 66 -5.88 1.76 5.32
C LEU A 66 -5.81 3.27 5.10
N MET A 67 -6.89 3.91 4.66
CA MET A 67 -6.88 5.34 4.30
C MET A 67 -7.76 6.22 5.18
N THR A 68 -8.50 5.62 6.12
CA THR A 68 -9.37 6.37 7.04
C THR A 68 -8.67 6.51 8.38
N LEU A 69 -8.20 7.71 8.68
CA LEU A 69 -7.95 8.11 10.06
C LEU A 69 -9.25 8.73 10.57
N GLY A 70 -9.84 8.17 11.63
CA GLY A 70 -11.06 8.74 12.22
C GLY A 70 -10.82 10.16 12.72
N ASP A 71 -11.89 10.94 12.85
CA ASP A 71 -11.84 12.36 13.22
C ASP A 71 -11.03 12.60 14.50
N SER A 72 -11.20 11.74 15.51
CA SER A 72 -10.44 11.81 16.77
C SER A 72 -8.94 11.62 16.58
N GLY A 73 -8.53 10.82 15.60
CA GLY A 73 -7.13 10.62 15.22
C GLY A 73 -6.55 11.89 14.60
N VAL A 74 -7.26 12.50 13.66
CA VAL A 74 -6.87 13.77 13.02
C VAL A 74 -6.75 14.88 14.07
N GLU A 75 -7.75 15.00 14.96
CA GLU A 75 -7.75 15.96 16.06
C GLU A 75 -6.55 15.75 17.00
N THR A 76 -6.28 14.50 17.39
CA THR A 76 -5.15 14.17 18.25
C THR A 76 -3.81 14.56 17.61
N LEU A 77 -3.60 14.20 16.35
CA LEU A 77 -2.36 14.55 15.64
C LEU A 77 -2.21 16.07 15.48
N THR A 78 -3.30 16.78 15.19
CA THR A 78 -3.32 18.25 15.14
C THR A 78 -2.89 18.86 16.47
N ASN A 79 -3.51 18.44 17.58
CA ASN A 79 -3.20 18.92 18.92
C ASN A 79 -1.74 18.65 19.32
N LEU A 80 -1.18 17.49 18.94
CA LEU A 80 0.23 17.18 19.20
C LEU A 80 1.15 18.13 18.41
N LYS A 81 0.82 18.41 17.16
CA LYS A 81 1.60 19.30 16.29
C LYS A 81 1.54 20.76 16.76
N GLU A 82 0.37 21.24 17.20
CA GLU A 82 0.20 22.57 17.81
C GLU A 82 1.02 22.77 19.09
N ARG A 83 1.29 21.68 19.83
CA ARG A 83 2.18 21.67 20.99
C ARG A 83 3.67 21.65 20.62
N GLY A 84 4.00 21.72 19.34
CA GLY A 84 5.38 21.70 18.83
C GLY A 84 6.02 20.32 18.79
N LEU A 85 5.25 19.23 18.94
CA LEU A 85 5.78 17.87 18.84
C LEU A 85 5.92 17.45 17.38
N LYS A 86 7.00 16.71 17.09
CA LYS A 86 7.21 16.05 15.81
C LYS A 86 6.55 14.69 15.78
N ILE A 87 5.86 14.39 14.68
CA ILE A 87 5.07 13.18 14.52
C ILE A 87 5.73 12.28 13.48
N GLY A 88 6.11 11.08 13.90
CA GLY A 88 6.61 10.01 13.01
C GLY A 88 5.56 8.94 12.76
N SER A 89 5.62 8.30 11.60
CA SER A 89 4.85 7.09 11.30
C SER A 89 5.81 6.00 10.87
N LEU A 90 5.82 4.87 11.57
CA LEU A 90 6.59 3.68 11.21
C LEU A 90 5.62 2.54 10.93
N SER A 91 5.57 2.06 9.69
CA SER A 91 4.62 1.00 9.32
C SER A 91 5.08 0.16 8.14
N ASP A 92 4.64 -1.09 8.15
CA ASP A 92 4.80 -2.00 7.02
C ASP A 92 3.71 -1.73 5.98
N TYR A 93 4.03 -0.84 5.04
CA TYR A 93 3.15 -0.48 3.95
C TYR A 93 3.85 -0.65 2.61
N GLY A 94 3.18 -1.37 1.70
CA GLY A 94 3.55 -1.41 0.29
C GLY A 94 3.45 -0.04 -0.38
N PRO A 95 3.98 0.13 -1.60
CA PRO A 95 4.13 1.44 -2.27
C PRO A 95 2.80 2.18 -2.46
N TRP A 96 1.70 1.44 -2.48
CA TRP A 96 0.35 1.94 -2.64
C TRP A 96 -0.11 2.89 -1.52
N VAL A 97 0.13 2.58 -0.24
CA VAL A 97 -0.33 3.42 0.88
C VAL A 97 0.38 4.79 0.90
N PRO A 98 1.72 4.89 0.85
CA PRO A 98 2.41 6.18 0.78
C PRO A 98 2.04 7.02 -0.44
N HIS A 99 1.65 6.39 -1.54
CA HIS A 99 1.19 7.10 -2.73
C HIS A 99 -0.17 7.77 -2.45
N ASN A 100 -1.12 7.00 -1.93
CA ASN A 100 -2.49 7.44 -1.71
C ASN A 100 -2.70 8.29 -0.44
N TRP A 101 -1.84 8.15 0.57
CA TRP A 101 -1.93 8.95 1.80
C TRP A 101 -1.63 10.43 1.59
N ARG A 102 -0.90 10.80 0.53
CA ARG A 102 -0.56 12.21 0.25
C ARG A 102 -1.78 13.11 0.07
N THR A 103 -2.92 12.54 -0.29
CA THR A 103 -4.17 13.28 -0.48
C THR A 103 -5.12 13.15 0.71
N SER A 104 -4.68 12.55 1.82
CA SER A 104 -5.50 12.37 3.02
C SER A 104 -5.46 13.60 3.93
N PRO A 105 -6.49 13.82 4.78
CA PRO A 105 -6.54 14.95 5.72
C PRO A 105 -5.41 14.99 6.75
N PHE A 106 -4.71 13.86 6.96
CA PHE A 106 -3.63 13.74 7.93
C PHE A 106 -2.24 13.67 7.28
N ALA A 107 -2.14 13.81 5.96
CA ALA A 107 -0.88 13.74 5.22
C ALA A 107 0.16 14.72 5.79
N ASP A 108 -0.26 15.98 6.00
CA ASP A 108 0.60 17.05 6.49
C ASP A 108 0.81 17.00 8.01
N LEU A 109 0.13 16.10 8.72
CA LEU A 109 0.30 15.91 10.16
C LEU A 109 1.47 14.99 10.49
N ILE A 110 1.97 14.20 9.53
CA ILE A 110 3.10 13.29 9.74
C ILE A 110 4.38 13.95 9.21
N ASP A 111 5.30 14.28 10.11
CA ASP A 111 6.58 14.93 9.75
C ASP A 111 7.61 13.93 9.21
N LEU A 112 7.63 12.70 9.75
CA LEU A 112 8.61 11.69 9.38
C LEU A 112 7.94 10.34 9.09
N PRO A 113 7.47 10.12 7.84
CA PRO A 113 6.94 8.83 7.42
C PRO A 113 8.07 7.85 7.02
N VAL A 114 8.17 6.74 7.76
CA VAL A 114 9.06 5.61 7.48
C VAL A 114 8.20 4.39 7.11
N TYR A 115 8.27 4.00 5.84
CA TYR A 115 7.49 2.89 5.31
C TYR A 115 8.40 1.81 4.76
N SER A 116 8.04 0.54 5.00
CA SER A 116 8.80 -0.62 4.51
C SER A 116 9.06 -0.60 3.01
N SER A 117 8.11 -0.10 2.21
CA SER A 117 8.24 0.00 0.75
C SER A 117 9.29 1.00 0.28
N LYS A 118 9.68 1.94 1.13
CA LYS A 118 10.75 2.91 0.84
C LYS A 118 12.09 2.48 1.41
N SER A 119 12.08 1.80 2.55
CA SER A 119 13.29 1.37 3.26
C SER A 119 13.82 0.01 2.79
N GLY A 120 12.99 -0.80 2.14
CA GLY A 120 13.33 -2.21 1.84
C GLY A 120 13.31 -3.11 3.07
N MET A 121 12.89 -2.60 4.24
CA MET A 121 12.95 -3.29 5.52
C MET A 121 11.57 -3.42 6.12
N LYS A 122 11.25 -4.61 6.64
CA LYS A 122 9.97 -4.91 7.31
C LYS A 122 10.17 -4.95 8.83
N ASN A 123 9.18 -4.51 9.60
CA ASN A 123 9.14 -4.72 11.04
C ASN A 123 9.00 -6.21 11.42
N PRO A 124 9.58 -6.64 12.55
CA PRO A 124 10.53 -5.91 13.39
C PRO A 124 11.95 -5.94 12.80
N ASN A 125 12.53 -4.77 12.55
CA ASN A 125 13.94 -4.63 12.18
C ASN A 125 14.56 -3.51 13.00
N HIS A 126 15.61 -3.82 13.76
CA HIS A 126 16.25 -2.87 14.69
C HIS A 126 16.94 -1.68 14.03
N LYS A 127 17.09 -1.68 12.70
CA LYS A 127 17.68 -0.58 11.92
C LYS A 127 16.64 0.43 11.42
N LEU A 128 15.35 0.11 11.51
CA LEU A 128 14.24 1.03 11.30
C LEU A 128 14.00 1.85 12.56
#